data_AF-A0A3M6TS25-F1
#
_entry.id   AF-A0A3M6TS25-F1
#
_cell.length_a   1.000
_cell.length_b   1.000
_cell.length_c   1.000
_cell.angle_alpha   90.00
_cell.angle_beta   90.00
_cell.angle_gamma   90.00
#
_symmetry.space_group_name_H-M   'P 1'
#
loop_
_entity.id
_entity.type
_entity.pdbx_description
1 polymer ?
#
loop_
_entity_poly.entity_id
_entity_poly.type
_entity_poly.pdbx_seq_one_letter_code
_entity_poly.pdbx_strand_id
1 'polypeptide(L)'
;MGNRGNHEYYTGDVDGWLKELEYLGVTPLHNSHVMFTHPEKSHAKICLVGVDDVEGGFLRSGDHGSDLTKAMKGVDSNIPTVLLAHRPKVAKLSLDNYSVDVVLTGHTHGGQLFPIHLWHLIREPYFAGLYQHKSGSYVYVSSGVHFWGMPMRLWSQAEITHVTLITTS
;
A
#
# COMPACT_ATOMS: atom_id res chain seq x y z
N MET A 1 8.11 4.11 -7.87
CA MET A 1 6.66 3.81 -7.95
C MET A 1 6.08 3.96 -6.55
N GLY A 2 4.86 4.47 -6.43
CA GLY A 2 4.22 4.72 -5.14
C GLY A 2 2.72 4.41 -5.19
N ASN A 3 2.13 4.09 -4.04
CA ASN A 3 0.67 4.02 -3.88
C ASN A 3 0.19 5.21 -3.05
N ARG A 4 -0.98 5.73 -3.42
CA ARG A 4 -1.61 6.90 -2.82
C ARG A 4 -2.12 6.62 -1.42
N GLY A 5 -2.11 7.66 -0.60
CA GLY A 5 -2.88 7.69 0.63
C GLY A 5 -4.24 8.34 0.44
N ASN A 6 -5.00 8.40 1.53
CA ASN A 6 -6.24 9.15 1.62
C ASN A 6 -6.00 10.68 1.56
N HIS A 7 -4.79 11.15 1.90
CA HIS A 7 -4.43 12.56 1.90
C HIS A 7 -4.51 13.22 0.52
N GLU A 8 -4.12 12.51 -0.53
CA GLU A 8 -4.20 12.99 -1.91
C GLU A 8 -5.66 13.29 -2.30
N TYR A 9 -6.61 12.48 -1.81
CA TYR A 9 -8.05 12.68 -2.05
C TYR A 9 -8.66 13.83 -1.24
N TYR A 10 -8.09 14.20 -0.09
CA TYR A 10 -8.57 15.33 0.70
C TYR A 10 -8.23 16.69 0.08
N THR A 11 -7.23 16.76 -0.81
CA THR A 11 -6.80 18.04 -1.42
C THR A 11 -7.65 18.46 -2.63
N GLY A 12 -8.52 17.58 -3.14
CA GLY A 12 -9.47 17.90 -4.21
C GLY A 12 -8.89 17.95 -5.63
N ASP A 13 -7.56 17.99 -5.80
CA ASP A 13 -6.87 17.93 -7.10
C ASP A 13 -6.02 16.66 -7.20
N VAL A 14 -6.71 15.54 -7.31
CA VAL A 14 -6.07 14.22 -7.40
C VAL A 14 -5.22 14.12 -8.66
N ASP A 15 -5.71 14.59 -9.81
CA ASP A 15 -5.03 14.51 -11.10
C ASP A 15 -3.79 15.40 -11.18
N GLY A 16 -3.81 16.58 -10.54
CA GLY A 16 -2.65 17.45 -10.42
C GLY A 16 -1.50 16.79 -9.67
N TRP A 17 -1.80 16.11 -8.56
CA TRP A 17 -0.80 15.35 -7.81
C TRP A 17 -0.20 14.18 -8.59
N LEU A 18 -0.99 13.50 -9.42
CA LEU A 18 -0.49 12.42 -10.27
C LEU A 18 0.52 12.92 -11.29
N LYS A 19 0.22 14.05 -11.94
CA LYS A 19 1.13 14.69 -12.90
C LYS A 19 2.43 15.13 -12.23
N GLU A 20 2.36 15.63 -11.01
CA GLU A 20 3.57 16.02 -10.27
C GLU A 20 4.42 14.80 -9.90
N LEU A 21 3.81 13.70 -9.43
CA LEU A 21 4.53 12.45 -9.16
C LEU A 21 5.21 11.92 -10.43
N GLU A 22 4.51 11.92 -11.56
CA GLU A 22 5.08 11.53 -12.85
C GLU A 22 6.23 12.44 -13.27
N TYR A 23 6.10 13.76 -13.08
CA TYR A 23 7.16 14.73 -13.33
C TYR A 23 8.41 14.46 -12.47
N LEU A 24 8.22 14.03 -11.22
CA LEU A 24 9.30 13.61 -10.31
C LEU A 24 9.83 12.18 -10.60
N GLY A 25 9.38 11.54 -11.67
CA GLY A 25 9.82 10.21 -12.08
C GLY A 25 9.17 9.06 -11.31
N VAL A 26 8.10 9.34 -10.57
CA VAL A 26 7.32 8.33 -9.84
C VAL A 26 6.11 7.93 -10.67
N THR A 27 6.09 6.71 -11.18
CA THR A 27 4.88 6.15 -11.81
C THR A 27 3.88 5.75 -10.72
N PRO A 28 2.68 6.36 -10.69
CA PRO A 28 1.61 5.92 -9.81
C PRO A 28 0.94 4.65 -10.37
N LEU A 29 0.46 3.78 -9.49
CA LEU A 29 -0.24 2.55 -9.87
C LEU A 29 -1.73 2.67 -9.50
N HIS A 30 -2.59 2.86 -10.52
CA HIS A 30 -4.03 3.07 -10.37
C HIS A 30 -4.82 1.82 -10.68
N ASN A 31 -5.06 1.01 -9.65
CA ASN A 31 -5.68 -0.30 -9.79
C ASN A 31 -5.01 -1.08 -10.94
N SER A 32 -3.68 -1.08 -10.93
CA SER A 32 -2.82 -1.57 -12.00
C SER A 32 -1.60 -2.28 -11.43
N HIS A 33 -0.89 -2.99 -12.28
CA HIS A 33 0.34 -3.66 -11.91
C HIS A 33 1.42 -3.42 -12.96
N VAL A 34 2.65 -3.65 -12.55
CA VAL A 34 3.81 -3.68 -13.43
C VAL A 34 4.64 -4.92 -13.14
N MET A 35 5.20 -5.51 -14.19
CA MET A 35 6.10 -6.65 -14.09
C MET A 35 7.54 -6.17 -14.20
N PHE A 36 8.36 -6.52 -13.22
CA PHE A 36 9.81 -6.33 -13.30
C PHE A 36 10.48 -7.67 -13.60
N THR A 37 11.48 -7.62 -14.47
CA THR A 37 12.37 -8.76 -14.74
C THR A 37 13.76 -8.37 -14.25
N HIS A 38 14.43 -9.30 -13.56
CA HIS A 38 15.78 -9.08 -13.07
C HIS A 38 16.72 -8.79 -14.26
N PRO A 39 17.60 -7.77 -14.18
CA PRO A 39 18.44 -7.35 -15.31
C PRO A 39 19.31 -8.48 -15.88
N GLU A 40 19.81 -9.35 -15.00
CA GLU A 40 20.72 -10.43 -15.38
C GLU A 40 20.06 -11.82 -15.39
N LYS A 41 18.83 -11.95 -14.90
CA LYS A 41 18.15 -13.25 -14.71
C LYS A 41 16.75 -13.16 -15.30
N SER A 42 16.63 -13.44 -16.60
CA SER A 42 15.37 -13.29 -17.36
C SER A 42 14.19 -14.12 -16.82
N HIS A 43 14.46 -15.19 -16.07
CA HIS A 43 13.47 -16.01 -15.39
C HIS A 43 13.01 -15.43 -14.04
N ALA A 44 13.81 -14.57 -13.41
CA ALA A 44 13.48 -13.96 -12.14
C ALA A 44 12.62 -12.73 -12.38
N LYS A 45 11.33 -12.84 -12.02
CA LYS A 45 10.34 -11.79 -12.20
C LYS A 45 9.67 -11.48 -10.87
N ILE A 46 9.20 -10.24 -10.74
CA ILE A 46 8.37 -9.81 -9.62
C ILE A 46 7.28 -8.88 -10.12
N CYS A 47 6.07 -9.06 -9.61
CA CYS A 47 4.92 -8.20 -9.90
C CYS A 47 4.75 -7.18 -8.78
N LEU A 48 4.68 -5.89 -9.13
CA LEU A 48 4.29 -4.84 -8.19
C LEU A 48 2.88 -4.36 -8.58
N VAL A 49 1.96 -4.49 -7.63
CA VAL A 49 0.55 -4.14 -7.80
C VAL A 49 0.22 -2.94 -6.93
N GLY A 50 -0.55 -1.99 -7.45
CA GLY A 50 -1.10 -0.88 -6.69
C GLY A 50 -2.62 -0.83 -6.79
N VAL A 51 -3.27 -0.62 -5.65
CA VAL A 51 -4.71 -0.43 -5.55
C VAL A 51 -5.01 0.93 -4.91
N ASP A 52 -5.94 1.67 -5.50
CA ASP A 52 -6.36 2.96 -5.00
C ASP A 52 -7.02 2.85 -3.61
N ASP A 53 -7.04 3.95 -2.84
CA ASP A 53 -7.71 3.97 -1.55
C ASP A 53 -9.23 3.88 -1.71
N VAL A 54 -9.88 3.16 -0.79
CA VAL A 54 -11.35 3.02 -0.76
C VAL A 54 -12.08 4.36 -0.62
N GLU A 55 -11.50 5.37 0.05
CA GLU A 55 -12.12 6.70 0.16
C GLU A 55 -12.21 7.44 -1.18
N GLY A 56 -11.38 7.10 -2.17
CA GLY A 56 -11.47 7.67 -3.52
C GLY A 56 -12.86 7.48 -4.16
N GLY A 57 -13.49 6.33 -3.89
CA GLY A 57 -14.86 6.04 -4.36
C GLY A 57 -15.95 6.74 -3.54
N PHE A 58 -15.73 6.94 -2.25
CA PHE A 58 -16.69 7.63 -1.36
C PHE A 58 -16.73 9.14 -1.58
N LEU A 59 -15.60 9.76 -1.92
CA LEU A 59 -15.48 11.20 -2.18
C LEU A 59 -15.89 11.60 -3.61
N ARG A 60 -16.47 10.69 -4.40
CA ARG A 60 -16.96 10.89 -5.79
C ARG A 60 -15.91 11.51 -6.72
N SER A 61 -14.64 11.17 -6.52
CA SER A 61 -13.54 11.61 -7.37
C SER A 61 -13.44 10.72 -8.63
N GLY A 62 -14.48 10.71 -9.47
CA GLY A 62 -14.47 9.97 -10.74
C GLY A 62 -14.25 8.45 -10.61
N ASP A 63 -13.33 7.90 -11.41
CA ASP A 63 -12.98 6.47 -11.51
C ASP A 63 -12.07 5.97 -10.36
N HIS A 64 -11.94 6.74 -9.28
CA HIS A 64 -11.11 6.39 -8.14
C HIS A 64 -11.84 5.49 -7.13
N GLY A 65 -11.08 4.60 -6.50
CA GLY A 65 -11.57 3.63 -5.54
C GLY A 65 -10.83 2.29 -5.70
N SER A 66 -10.73 1.54 -4.63
CA SER A 66 -10.04 0.24 -4.64
C SER A 66 -10.71 -0.75 -5.59
N ASP A 67 -10.03 -1.12 -6.68
CA ASP A 67 -10.43 -2.18 -7.62
C ASP A 67 -9.32 -3.23 -7.73
N LEU A 68 -9.33 -4.17 -6.77
CA LEU A 68 -8.38 -5.29 -6.74
C LEU A 68 -8.51 -6.20 -7.96
N THR A 69 -9.73 -6.39 -8.47
CA THR A 69 -9.99 -7.25 -9.63
C THR A 69 -9.28 -6.71 -10.86
N LYS A 70 -9.37 -5.40 -11.10
CA LYS A 70 -8.66 -4.72 -12.18
C LYS A 70 -7.15 -4.76 -11.98
N ALA A 71 -6.69 -4.47 -10.76
CA ALA A 71 -5.25 -4.45 -10.44
C ALA A 71 -4.58 -5.81 -10.65
N MET A 72 -5.26 -6.89 -10.27
CA MET A 72 -4.74 -8.26 -10.35
C MET A 72 -5.01 -8.94 -11.70
N LYS A 73 -5.73 -8.29 -12.62
CA LYS A 73 -6.12 -8.91 -13.90
C LYS A 73 -4.90 -9.31 -14.72
N GLY A 74 -4.72 -10.61 -14.96
CA GLY A 74 -3.61 -11.15 -15.75
C GLY A 74 -2.30 -11.34 -14.98
N VAL A 75 -2.30 -11.10 -13.66
CA VAL A 75 -1.17 -11.46 -12.80
C VAL A 75 -1.13 -12.98 -12.64
N ASP A 76 0.00 -13.59 -13.03
CA ASP A 76 0.25 -15.03 -12.84
C ASP A 76 0.50 -15.32 -11.35
N SER A 77 -0.26 -16.26 -10.80
CA SER A 77 -0.16 -16.67 -9.40
C SER A 77 1.17 -17.31 -9.01
N ASN A 78 2.00 -17.69 -9.98
CA ASN A 78 3.34 -18.26 -9.74
C ASN A 78 4.44 -17.19 -9.68
N ILE A 79 4.13 -15.93 -9.98
CA ILE A 79 5.10 -14.85 -9.92
C ILE A 79 5.03 -14.21 -8.52
N PRO A 80 6.17 -14.03 -7.83
CA PRO A 80 6.22 -13.29 -6.59
C PRO A 80 5.56 -11.91 -6.74
N THR A 81 4.60 -11.60 -5.89
CA THR A 81 3.74 -10.42 -6.01
C THR A 81 3.75 -9.60 -4.74
N VAL A 82 4.12 -8.32 -4.89
CA VAL A 82 4.05 -7.29 -3.85
C VAL A 82 2.86 -6.38 -4.16
N LEU A 83 1.93 -6.28 -3.21
CA LEU A 83 0.82 -5.34 -3.29
C LEU A 83 1.12 -4.12 -2.44
N LEU A 84 0.91 -2.94 -3.02
CA LEU A 84 0.81 -1.69 -2.30
C LEU A 84 -0.67 -1.41 -2.08
N ALA A 85 -1.11 -1.28 -0.84
CA ALA A 85 -2.50 -0.95 -0.48
C ALA A 85 -2.52 0.01 0.70
N HIS A 86 -3.25 1.12 0.63
CA HIS A 86 -3.16 2.14 1.70
C HIS A 86 -3.66 1.66 3.06
N ARG A 87 -4.71 0.83 3.11
CA ARG A 87 -5.36 0.42 4.37
C ARG A 87 -5.15 -1.06 4.74
N PRO A 88 -4.95 -1.36 6.04
CA PRO A 88 -4.85 -2.73 6.56
C PRO A 88 -6.05 -3.64 6.21
N LYS A 89 -7.28 -3.10 6.16
CA LYS A 89 -8.47 -3.87 5.75
C LYS A 89 -8.43 -4.34 4.30
N VAL A 90 -7.93 -3.48 3.41
CA VAL A 90 -7.74 -3.84 1.99
C VAL A 90 -6.62 -4.86 1.87
N ALA A 91 -5.55 -4.73 2.66
CA ALA A 91 -4.49 -5.73 2.74
C ALA A 91 -5.04 -7.11 3.12
N LYS A 92 -5.83 -7.21 4.20
CA LYS A 92 -6.47 -8.47 4.59
C LYS A 92 -7.36 -9.04 3.47
N LEU A 93 -8.23 -8.21 2.90
CA LEU A 93 -9.14 -8.63 1.82
C LEU A 93 -8.36 -9.16 0.61
N SER A 94 -7.28 -8.50 0.22
CA SER A 94 -6.45 -8.93 -0.91
C SER A 94 -5.83 -10.31 -0.69
N LEU A 95 -5.28 -10.55 0.51
CA LEU A 95 -4.64 -11.82 0.85
C LEU A 95 -5.64 -12.98 1.01
N ASP A 96 -6.89 -12.67 1.38
CA ASP A 96 -7.95 -13.66 1.48
C ASP A 96 -8.47 -14.11 0.10
N ASN A 97 -8.35 -13.28 -0.94
CA ASN A 97 -8.98 -13.52 -2.25
C ASN A 97 -8.00 -13.67 -3.43
N TYR A 98 -6.73 -13.30 -3.26
CA TYR A 98 -5.73 -13.30 -4.34
C TYR A 98 -4.41 -13.92 -3.88
N SER A 99 -3.62 -14.37 -4.86
CA SER A 99 -2.24 -14.81 -4.66
C SER A 99 -1.33 -13.59 -4.58
N VAL A 100 -1.02 -13.18 -3.35
CA VAL A 100 -0.10 -12.08 -3.02
C VAL A 100 0.82 -12.55 -1.88
N ASP A 101 2.12 -12.30 -2.02
CA ASP A 101 3.13 -12.74 -1.06
C ASP A 101 3.39 -11.69 0.01
N VAL A 102 3.42 -10.42 -0.37
CA VAL A 102 3.67 -9.30 0.56
C VAL A 102 2.71 -8.16 0.27
N VAL A 103 2.05 -7.65 1.30
CA VAL A 103 1.33 -6.37 1.24
C VAL A 103 2.07 -5.32 2.04
N LEU A 104 2.40 -4.21 1.40
CA LEU A 104 2.91 -3.00 2.04
C LEU A 104 1.75 -2.02 2.22
N THR A 105 1.46 -1.65 3.46
CA THR A 105 0.32 -0.82 3.83
C THR A 105 0.67 0.23 4.88
N GLY A 106 -0.25 1.16 5.16
CA GLY A 106 -0.03 2.26 6.09
C GLY A 106 -1.32 2.66 6.79
N HIS A 107 -1.69 3.94 6.71
CA HIS A 107 -2.92 4.54 7.24
C HIS A 107 -3.05 4.62 8.77
N THR A 108 -2.43 3.74 9.55
CA THR A 108 -2.54 3.77 11.02
C THR A 108 -1.65 4.81 11.69
N HIS A 109 -0.64 5.32 10.96
CA HIS A 109 0.41 6.23 11.46
C HIS A 109 1.13 5.74 12.73
N GLY A 110 1.07 4.43 13.03
CA GLY A 110 1.59 3.86 14.28
C GLY A 110 0.89 4.41 15.53
N GLY A 111 -0.35 4.88 15.39
CA GLY A 111 -1.11 5.46 16.50
C GLY A 111 -0.63 6.85 16.92
N GLN A 112 -0.47 7.75 15.95
CA GLN A 112 0.07 9.11 16.05
C GLN A 112 -0.17 9.84 17.39
N LEU A 113 -1.37 9.73 17.97
CA LEU A 113 -1.75 10.38 19.22
C LEU A 113 -2.30 9.36 20.22
N PHE A 114 -1.58 9.12 21.32
CA PHE A 114 -2.14 8.46 22.50
C PHE A 114 -3.06 9.41 23.28
N PRO A 115 -4.23 8.98 23.80
CA PRO A 115 -4.86 7.65 23.67
C PRO A 115 -5.81 7.53 22.47
N ILE A 116 -5.89 8.53 21.59
CA ILE A 116 -6.82 8.59 20.45
C ILE A 116 -6.67 7.35 19.55
N HIS A 117 -5.47 6.77 19.45
CA HIS A 117 -5.24 5.58 18.62
C HIS A 117 -5.78 4.26 19.17
N LEU A 118 -6.21 4.20 20.44
CA LEU A 118 -6.77 2.96 21.03
C LEU A 118 -8.00 2.48 20.24
N TRP A 119 -8.74 3.39 19.62
CA TRP A 119 -9.86 3.08 18.73
C TRP A 119 -9.43 2.35 17.44
N HIS A 120 -8.22 2.63 16.93
CA HIS A 120 -7.69 2.00 15.73
C HIS A 120 -7.14 0.59 16.01
N LEU A 121 -6.52 0.38 17.18
CA LEU A 121 -6.02 -0.93 17.61
C LEU A 121 -7.12 -2.01 17.62
N ILE A 122 -8.35 -1.64 17.95
CA ILE A 122 -9.48 -2.58 18.05
C ILE A 122 -10.13 -2.83 16.68
N ARG A 123 -10.02 -1.89 15.73
CA ARG A 123 -10.78 -1.90 14.47
C ARG A 123 -9.98 -2.31 13.25
N GLU A 124 -8.65 -2.26 13.33
CA GLU A 124 -7.77 -2.63 12.22
C GLU A 124 -7.22 -4.04 12.38
N PRO A 125 -7.18 -4.85 11.30
CA PRO A 125 -6.64 -6.21 11.37
C PRO A 125 -5.13 -6.23 11.63
N TYR A 126 -4.42 -5.16 11.28
CA TYR A 126 -2.99 -4.97 11.49
C TYR A 126 -2.75 -3.51 11.90
N PHE A 127 -1.86 -3.28 12.87
CA PHE A 127 -1.67 -1.95 13.44
C PHE A 127 -0.35 -1.30 13.02
N ALA A 128 0.80 -1.92 13.31
CA ALA A 128 2.12 -1.40 12.94
C ALA A 128 3.13 -2.56 12.92
N GLY A 129 4.03 -2.57 11.93
CA GLY A 129 5.07 -3.59 11.80
C GLY A 129 4.69 -4.76 10.89
N LEU A 130 5.45 -5.85 11.00
CA LEU A 130 5.34 -7.04 10.14
C LEU A 130 4.45 -8.11 10.78
N TYR A 131 3.50 -8.61 10.00
CA TYR A 131 2.58 -9.68 10.36
C TYR A 131 2.64 -10.79 9.32
N GLN A 132 2.56 -12.04 9.76
CA GLN A 132 2.27 -13.16 8.88
C GLN A 132 0.75 -13.38 8.85
N HIS A 133 0.16 -13.37 7.65
CA HIS A 133 -1.29 -13.58 7.51
C HIS A 133 -1.64 -15.06 7.31
N LYS A 134 -0.93 -15.72 6.40
CA LYS A 134 -1.01 -17.17 6.13
C LYS A 134 0.39 -17.66 5.77
N SER A 135 0.58 -18.98 5.71
CA SER A 135 1.87 -19.54 5.28
C SER A 135 2.28 -18.95 3.92
N GLY A 136 3.46 -18.34 3.87
CA GLY A 136 3.98 -17.68 2.65
C GLY A 136 3.46 -16.26 2.36
N SER A 137 2.54 -15.70 3.16
CA SER A 137 2.04 -14.33 2.93
C SER A 137 2.20 -13.41 4.14
N TYR A 138 2.64 -12.18 3.88
CA TYR A 138 2.97 -11.19 4.89
C TYR A 138 2.28 -9.84 4.66
N VAL A 139 2.03 -9.11 5.74
CA VAL A 139 1.57 -7.73 5.73
C VAL A 139 2.54 -6.90 6.53
N TYR A 140 3.03 -5.81 5.95
CA TYR A 140 3.82 -4.82 6.66
C TYR A 140 3.08 -3.49 6.71
N VAL A 141 2.81 -3.00 7.92
CA VAL A 141 2.14 -1.72 8.15
C VAL A 141 3.18 -0.69 8.58
N SER A 142 3.47 0.29 7.72
CA SER A 142 4.40 1.37 8.05
C SER A 142 3.75 2.43 8.92
N SER A 143 4.52 2.99 9.85
CA SER A 143 4.09 4.13 10.67
C SER A 143 4.17 5.46 9.91
N GLY A 144 4.81 5.50 8.75
CA GLY A 144 4.97 6.67 7.90
C GLY A 144 5.88 7.76 8.48
N VAL A 145 6.25 8.73 7.64
CA VAL A 145 7.24 9.77 7.98
C VAL A 145 6.66 11.02 8.65
N HIS A 146 5.37 11.28 8.44
CA HIS A 146 4.71 12.54 8.81
C HIS A 146 3.44 12.29 9.62
N PHE A 147 2.60 13.31 9.77
CA PHE A 147 1.39 13.27 10.58
C PHE A 147 0.12 13.37 9.71
N TRP A 148 -0.97 12.79 10.17
CA TRP A 148 -2.33 13.04 9.72
C TRP A 148 -2.96 14.13 10.61
N GLY A 149 -3.41 15.22 10.02
CA GLY A 149 -4.07 16.33 10.74
C GLY A 149 -3.13 17.14 11.62
N MET A 150 -3.11 16.86 12.94
CA MET A 150 -2.34 17.65 13.90
C MET A 150 -0.82 17.41 13.73
N PRO A 151 0.01 18.47 13.65
CA PRO A 151 1.44 18.37 13.31
C PRO A 151 2.32 17.88 14.48
N MET A 152 1.93 16.77 15.11
CA MET A 152 2.67 16.18 16.23
C MET A 152 2.44 14.68 16.34
N ARG A 153 3.38 14.01 17.02
CA ARG A 153 3.34 12.61 17.42
C ARG A 153 3.53 12.51 18.93
N LEU A 154 2.66 11.75 19.59
CA LEU A 154 2.75 11.44 21.01
C LEU A 154 2.82 9.93 21.18
N TRP A 155 3.97 9.44 21.65
CA TRP A 155 4.24 8.02 21.89
C TRP A 155 4.05 7.12 20.66
N SER A 156 4.35 7.66 19.48
CA SER A 156 4.52 6.92 18.22
C SER A 156 5.83 7.35 17.55
N GLN A 157 6.39 6.49 16.70
CA GLN A 157 7.64 6.75 16.00
C GLN A 157 7.39 6.89 14.49
N ALA A 158 8.00 7.90 13.88
CA ALA A 158 8.02 8.04 12.42
C ALA A 158 9.01 7.04 11.81
N GLU A 159 8.71 6.57 10.60
CA GLU A 159 9.43 5.47 9.97
C GLU A 159 9.62 5.69 8.47
N ILE A 160 10.83 5.37 7.99
CA ILE A 160 11.12 5.13 6.58
C ILE A 160 11.58 3.68 6.47
N THR A 161 10.84 2.87 5.73
CA THR A 161 11.15 1.45 5.56
C THR A 161 11.86 1.22 4.25
N HIS A 162 13.02 0.56 4.32
CA HIS A 162 13.73 0.07 3.14
C HIS A 162 13.51 -1.44 3.01
N VAL A 163 12.82 -1.85 1.95
CA VAL A 163 12.58 -3.25 1.63
C VAL A 163 13.53 -3.67 0.51
N THR A 164 14.36 -4.68 0.79
CA THR A 164 15.26 -5.26 -0.20
C THR A 164 14.75 -6.61 -0.65
N LEU A 165 14.61 -6.78 -1.96
CA LEU A 165 14.21 -8.03 -2.59
C LEU A 165 15.45 -8.80 -3.02
N ILE A 166 15.57 -10.05 -2.60
CA ILE A 166 16.69 -10.92 -2.94
C ILE A 166 16.19 -12.12 -3.75
N THR A 167 16.90 -12.47 -4.82
CA THR A 167 16.63 -13.74 -5.52
C THR A 167 17.17 -14.88 -4.66
N THR A 168 16.34 -15.87 -4.36
CA THR A 168 16.83 -17.13 -3.81
C THR A 168 17.57 -17.92 -4.89
N SER A 169 18.68 -18.54 -4.50
CA SER A 169 19.55 -19.36 -5.37
C SER A 169 18.86 -20.63 -5.87
#